data_AF-A0A1H0D9T0-F1
#
_entry.id   AF-A0A1H0D9T0-F1
#
_cell.length_a   1.000
_cell.length_b   1.000
_cell.length_c   1.000
_cell.angle_alpha   90.00
_cell.angle_beta   90.00
_cell.angle_gamma   90.00
#
_symmetry.space_group_name_H-M   'P 1'
#
loop_
_entity.id
_entity.type
_entity.pdbx_description
1 polymer ?
#
loop_
_entity_poly.entity_id
_entity_poly.type
_entity_poly.pdbx_seq_one_letter_code
_entity_poly.pdbx_strand_id
1 'polypeptide(L)' 'MRRFIIASIAYLTTGIGVYHTFFGGSMIYGLFILIIGLLGILSDIFYNKLNTE' A
#
# COMPACT_ATOMS: atom_id res chain seq x y z
N MET A 1 4.64 13.06 12.07
CA MET A 1 5.24 13.22 10.71
C MET A 1 5.69 11.91 10.09
N ARG A 2 6.56 11.11 10.73
CA ARG A 2 7.09 9.85 10.15
C ARG A 2 6.01 8.87 9.68
N ARG A 3 4.91 8.75 10.43
CA ARG A 3 3.77 7.88 10.09
C ARG A 3 3.00 8.34 8.86
N PHE A 4 2.70 9.62 8.75
CA PHE A 4 2.06 10.20 7.54
C PHE A 4 2.88 9.92 6.28
N ILE A 5 4.21 10.02 6.37
CA ILE A 5 5.10 9.70 5.25
C ILE A 5 4.99 8.22 4.86
N ILE A 6 5.01 7.31 5.84
CA ILE A 6 4.89 5.86 5.60
C ILE A 6 3.52 5.51 5.01
N ALA A 7 2.43 6.08 5.54
CA ALA A 7 1.09 5.89 5.01
C ALA A 7 1.01 6.40 3.56
N SER A 8 1.50 7.61 3.27
CA SER A 8 1.53 8.15 1.91
C SER A 8 2.29 7.26 0.94
N ILE A 9 3.46 6.74 1.34
CA ILE A 9 4.24 5.78 0.52
C ILE A 9 3.43 4.50 0.28
N ALA A 10 2.77 3.96 1.30
CA ALA A 10 1.95 2.75 1.16
C ALA A 10 0.78 2.98 0.19
N TYR A 11 0.05 4.10 0.33
CA TYR A 11 -1.05 4.44 -0.57
C TYR A 11 -0.60 4.65 -2.02
N LEU A 12 0.53 5.35 -2.23
CA LEU A 12 1.12 5.51 -3.56
C LEU A 12 1.55 4.18 -4.17
N THR A 13 2.21 3.33 -3.37
CA THR A 13 2.69 2.01 -3.81
C THR A 13 1.51 1.12 -4.20
N THR A 14 0.41 1.13 -3.44
CA THR A 14 -0.82 0.42 -3.80
C THR A 14 -1.39 0.94 -5.12
N GLY A 15 -1.45 2.26 -5.32
CA GLY A 15 -1.93 2.84 -6.57
C GLY A 15 -1.10 2.41 -7.80
N ILE A 16 0.22 2.43 -7.67
CA ILE A 16 1.16 1.94 -8.70
C ILE A 16 0.95 0.44 -8.94
N GLY A 17 0.76 -0.34 -7.88
CA GLY A 17 0.46 -1.76 -7.94
C GLY A 17 -0.83 -2.04 -8.71
N VAL A 18 -1.93 -1.34 -8.39
CA VAL A 18 -3.22 -1.46 -9.11
C VAL A 18 -3.02 -1.16 -10.59
N TYR A 19 -2.35 -0.04 -10.91
CA TYR A 19 -2.10 0.32 -12.30
C TYR A 19 -1.33 -0.77 -13.04
N HIS A 20 -0.23 -1.28 -12.46
CA HIS A 20 0.56 -2.32 -13.11
C HIS A 20 -0.13 -3.70 -13.17
N THR A 21 -1.02 -4.01 -12.22
CA THR A 21 -1.78 -5.27 -12.24
C THR A 21 -2.84 -5.28 -13.33
N PHE A 22 -3.58 -4.17 -13.50
CA PHE A 22 -4.73 -4.12 -14.41
C PHE A 22 -4.42 -3.53 -15.79
N PHE A 23 -3.43 -2.64 -15.88
CA PHE A 23 -3.10 -1.89 -17.11
C PHE A 23 -1.63 -2.02 -17.53
N GLY A 24 -0.80 -2.69 -16.73
CA GLY A 24 0.62 -2.89 -17.02
C GLY A 24 0.90 -4.09 -17.92
N GLY A 25 2.03 -4.06 -18.64
CA GLY A 25 2.43 -5.15 -19.54
C GLY A 25 2.76 -6.47 -18.85
N SER A 26 2.99 -6.46 -17.53
CA SER A 26 3.35 -7.67 -16.77
C SER A 26 2.59 -7.74 -15.43
N MET A 27 1.45 -8.42 -15.47
CA MET A 27 0.51 -8.57 -14.34
C MET A 27 1.17 -9.06 -13.04
N ILE A 28 2.12 -10.00 -13.14
CA ILE A 28 2.81 -10.61 -12.00
C ILE A 28 3.57 -9.56 -11.17
N TYR A 29 4.28 -8.65 -11.83
CA TYR A 29 5.02 -7.60 -11.12
C TYR A 29 4.09 -6.60 -10.45
N GLY A 30 2.98 -6.24 -11.12
CA GLY A 30 1.95 -5.41 -10.50
C GLY A 30 1.38 -6.05 -9.23
N LEU A 31 1.12 -7.36 -9.27
CA LEU A 31 0.63 -8.13 -8.13
C LEU A 31 1.58 -8.07 -6.93
N PHE A 32 2.90 -8.22 -7.14
CA PHE A 32 3.89 -8.10 -6.05
C PHE A 32 3.89 -6.71 -5.43
N ILE A 33 3.85 -5.65 -6.25
CA ILE A 33 3.81 -4.26 -5.77
C ILE A 33 2.52 -4.00 -5.00
N LEU A 34 1.39 -4.48 -5.52
CA LEU A 34 0.07 -4.34 -4.92
C LEU A 34 0.01 -5.00 -3.53
N ILE A 35 0.54 -6.21 -3.38
CA ILE A 35 0.57 -6.92 -2.09
C ILE A 35 1.36 -6.13 -1.05
N ILE A 36 2.54 -5.61 -1.43
CA ILE A 36 3.37 -4.82 -0.52
C ILE A 36 2.67 -3.53 -0.09
N GLY A 37 2.05 -2.82 -1.04
CA GLY A 37 1.29 -1.60 -0.73
C GLY A 37 0.09 -1.87 0.19
N LEU A 38 -0.67 -2.93 -0.08
CA LEU A 38 -1.83 -3.31 0.73
C LEU A 38 -1.42 -3.70 2.16
N LEU A 39 -0.32 -4.44 2.34
CA LEU A 39 0.22 -4.75 3.67
C LEU A 39 0.61 -3.48 4.44
N GLY A 40 1.19 -2.49 3.75
CA GLY A 40 1.52 -1.20 4.34
C GLY A 40 0.29 -0.43 4.82
N ILE A 41 -0.77 -0.39 4.01
CA ILE A 41 -2.05 0.25 4.39
C ILE A 41 -2.70 -0.52 5.56
N LEU A 42 -2.71 -1.85 5.50
CA LEU A 42 -3.29 -2.68 6.55
C LEU A 42 -2.60 -2.41 7.90
N SER A 43 -1.27 -2.36 7.91
CA SER A 43 -0.48 -2.02 9.09
C SER A 43 -0.84 -0.63 9.61
N ASP A 44 -0.95 0.39 8.76
CA ASP A 44 -1.32 1.74 9.19
C ASP A 44 -2.74 1.78 9.81
N ILE A 45 -3.71 1.07 9.25
CA ILE A 45 -5.07 0.99 9.80
C ILE A 45 -5.06 0.32 11.18
N PHE A 46 -4.39 -0.83 11.31
CA PHE A 46 -4.28 -1.54 12.59
C PHE A 46 -3.61 -0.69 13.67
N TYR A 47 -2.52 -0.01 13.34
CA TYR A 47 -1.85 0.91 14.27
C TYR A 47 -2.70 2.12 14.64
N ASN A 48 -3.58 2.62 13.73
CA ASN A 48 -4.51 3.69 14.09
C ASN A 48 -5.55 3.19 15.08
N LYS A 49 -6.11 2.00 14.81
CA LYS A 49 -7.14 1.41 15.67
C LYS A 49 -6.61 1.13 17.08
N LEU A 50 -5.36 0.67 17.20
CA LEU A 50 -4.72 0.38 18.50
C LEU A 50 -4.43 1.63 19.36
N ASN A 51 -4.19 2.78 18.74
CA ASN A 51 -3.88 4.05 19.44
C ASN A 51 -5.12 4.90 19.75
N THR A 52 -6.32 4.43 19.37
CA THR A 52 -7.59 5.15 19.63
C THR A 52 -8.37 4.54 20.80
N GLU A 53 -7.78 3.59 21.54
CA GLU A 53 -8.28 3.06 22.82
C GLU A 53 -7.59 3.76 24.01
#